data_AF-A0A8H5P5N5-F1
#
_entry.id   AF-A0A8H5P5N5-F1
#
_cell.length_a   1.000
_cell.length_b   1.000
_cell.length_c   1.000
_cell.angle_alpha   90.00
_cell.angle_beta   90.00
_cell.angle_gamma   90.00
#
_symmetry.space_group_name_H-M   'P 1'
#
loop_
_entity.id
_entity.type
_entity.pdbx_description
1 polymer ?
#
loop_
_entity_poly.entity_id
_entity_poly.type
_entity_poly.pdbx_seq_one_letter_code
_entity_poly.pdbx_strand_id
1 'polypeptide(L)'
;MPVTFSVVNHPATTWKTSKVETTERLLKETSPQDYRRCQRIIRTSFTASFLQENHISPSENGFVWSAYHAYSQHHHLTIRPEDVWFSILTQLSFFINANAEELRSFFVAHEGKKELTVFEAATLESANIGALAQQLAGLVSKNVKDPELGNWVMPSFSTTTDTDRVVASVLFMGAMQKYFSYGMCLTCGIPSVTLLGEISDWEAILTRLDRLDQLGKEPTEFAQMLRPILKHMIMSFEKPEDAKVKRFWSTIATRNPVGSGTDYITGWITAFCFWDEQGKPKRGYETDVLAGVAYPSVDIDDVPVGVASVPVKINDNGKIISSKMVAGSFGIQVTTRTQDDSTEEMSSTRGGLRTRLRSLVGSQQESAEATGSDSELNAIQPISGWLMYEDEAKEAIEAREEKKKALRDELAELEKMPDGPNDFAQDGKFRRMMSLEGELEQLEAF
;
A
#
# COMPACT_ATOMS: atom_id res chain seq x y z
N MET A 1 14.35 19.44 -7.33
CA MET A 1 13.23 20.19 -6.73
C MET A 1 11.99 19.34 -6.89
N PRO A 2 11.23 19.11 -5.82
CA PRO A 2 9.95 18.41 -5.88
C PRO A 2 8.95 19.05 -6.85
N VAL A 3 7.93 18.28 -7.24
CA VAL A 3 6.78 18.79 -8.00
C VAL A 3 5.48 18.30 -7.35
N THR A 4 4.46 19.17 -7.31
CA THR A 4 3.08 18.83 -6.89
C THR A 4 2.09 19.24 -7.97
N PHE A 5 1.08 18.43 -8.24
CA PHE A 5 0.02 18.73 -9.22
C PHE A 5 -1.29 18.00 -8.89
N SER A 6 -2.42 18.63 -9.21
CA SER A 6 -3.76 18.07 -9.03
C SER A 6 -4.14 17.15 -10.18
N VAL A 7 -4.62 15.95 -9.85
CA VAL A 7 -4.97 14.90 -10.83
C VAL A 7 -6.48 14.85 -11.06
N VAL A 8 -7.29 14.98 -10.00
CA VAL A 8 -8.76 15.11 -10.08
C VAL A 8 -9.25 16.27 -9.21
N ASN A 9 -10.47 16.75 -9.47
CA ASN A 9 -11.05 17.91 -8.79
C ASN A 9 -12.17 17.51 -7.80
N HIS A 10 -11.76 16.85 -6.71
CA HIS A 10 -12.56 16.62 -5.51
C HIS A 10 -11.65 16.72 -4.27
N PRO A 11 -12.16 17.01 -3.06
CA PRO A 11 -11.34 17.02 -1.85
C PRO A 11 -10.70 15.65 -1.58
N ALA A 12 -9.66 15.65 -0.74
CA ALA A 12 -9.17 14.44 -0.11
C ALA A 12 -10.08 14.02 1.06
N THR A 13 -10.01 12.77 1.50
CA THR A 13 -10.69 12.30 2.72
C THR A 13 -9.72 12.09 3.88
N THR A 14 -10.25 12.18 5.10
CA THR A 14 -9.53 11.91 6.34
C THR A 14 -9.23 10.41 6.50
N TRP A 15 -7.96 10.08 6.68
CA TRP A 15 -7.44 8.77 7.02
C TRP A 15 -8.00 8.29 8.36
N LYS A 16 -8.53 7.07 8.38
CA LYS A 16 -9.24 6.50 9.55
C LYS A 16 -8.45 5.46 10.32
N THR A 17 -7.39 4.90 9.73
CA THR A 17 -6.61 3.83 10.36
C THR A 17 -5.76 4.43 11.48
N SER A 18 -5.80 3.79 12.65
CA SER A 18 -5.06 4.24 13.82
C SER A 18 -3.55 4.19 13.61
N LYS A 19 -2.85 4.98 14.42
CA LYS A 19 -1.41 5.03 14.54
C LYS A 19 -0.87 3.77 15.22
N VAL A 20 0.35 3.37 14.86
CA VAL A 20 1.11 2.34 15.55
C VAL A 20 1.98 2.95 16.67
N GLU A 21 1.85 2.42 17.88
CA GLU A 21 2.51 2.95 19.07
C GLU A 21 3.86 2.26 19.39
N THR A 22 4.11 1.05 18.87
CA THR A 22 5.35 0.29 19.14
C THR A 22 5.89 -0.45 17.92
N THR A 23 7.21 -0.69 17.92
CA THR A 23 7.92 -1.40 16.84
C THR A 23 7.46 -2.85 16.71
N GLU A 24 7.10 -3.49 17.82
CA GLU A 24 6.61 -4.87 17.88
C GLU A 24 5.25 -4.96 17.19
N ARG A 25 4.37 -3.97 17.39
CA ARG A 25 3.08 -3.88 16.71
C ARG A 25 3.27 -3.56 15.21
N LEU A 26 4.21 -2.68 14.87
CA LEU A 26 4.57 -2.39 13.48
C LEU A 26 5.04 -3.65 12.76
N LEU A 27 5.96 -4.42 13.35
CA LEU A 27 6.42 -5.70 12.79
C LEU A 27 5.27 -6.70 12.66
N LYS A 28 4.42 -6.84 13.69
CA LYS A 28 3.25 -7.74 13.67
C LYS A 28 2.28 -7.49 12.52
N GLU A 29 2.06 -6.22 12.18
CA GLU A 29 1.11 -5.78 11.14
C GLU A 29 1.81 -5.46 9.79
N THR A 30 3.11 -5.81 9.65
CA THR A 30 3.91 -5.69 8.39
C THR A 30 4.46 -7.03 7.91
N SER A 31 4.85 -7.91 8.82
CA SER A 31 5.29 -9.28 8.52
C SER A 31 4.90 -10.17 9.70
N PRO A 32 3.69 -10.75 9.69
CA PRO A 32 3.21 -11.66 10.72
C PRO A 32 4.13 -12.88 10.91
N GLN A 33 4.77 -13.35 9.83
CA GLN A 33 5.76 -14.43 9.86
C GLN A 33 7.01 -14.04 10.66
N ASP A 34 7.64 -12.90 10.33
CA ASP A 34 8.83 -12.41 11.07
C ASP A 34 8.50 -12.11 12.53
N TYR A 35 7.30 -11.58 12.80
CA TYR A 35 6.82 -11.33 14.17
C TYR A 35 6.69 -12.61 15.00
N ARG A 36 6.13 -13.69 14.44
CA ARG A 36 5.98 -14.99 15.12
C ARG A 36 7.33 -15.58 15.56
N ARG A 37 8.40 -15.32 14.80
CA ARG A 37 9.78 -15.75 15.10
C ARG A 37 10.56 -14.80 16.00
N CYS A 38 10.14 -13.54 16.08
CA CYS A 38 10.86 -12.49 16.79
C CYS A 38 10.80 -12.68 18.31
N GLN A 39 11.89 -13.18 18.90
CA GLN A 39 12.02 -13.24 20.36
C GLN A 39 12.17 -11.85 20.98
N ARG A 40 12.92 -10.96 20.29
CA ARG A 40 13.23 -9.60 20.78
C ARG A 40 13.79 -8.72 19.66
N ILE A 41 13.29 -7.50 19.51
CA ILE A 41 13.90 -6.51 18.60
C ILE A 41 15.26 -6.04 19.18
N ILE A 42 16.31 -6.11 18.37
CA ILE A 42 17.70 -5.74 18.72
C ILE A 42 17.97 -4.29 18.30
N ARG A 43 17.59 -3.91 17.08
CA ARG A 43 17.71 -2.56 16.51
C ARG A 43 16.59 -2.29 15.49
N THR A 44 16.29 -1.02 15.25
CA THR A 44 15.25 -0.56 14.32
C THR A 44 15.54 0.88 13.89
N SER A 45 15.13 1.25 12.68
CA SER A 45 15.02 2.66 12.26
C SER A 45 13.81 3.35 12.89
N PHE A 46 12.77 2.58 13.23
CA PHE A 46 11.53 3.07 13.83
C PHE A 46 11.72 3.20 15.35
N THR A 47 12.38 4.27 15.79
CA THR A 47 12.56 4.55 17.22
C THR A 47 11.22 4.90 17.88
N ALA A 48 11.12 4.71 19.21
CA ALA A 48 9.92 5.10 19.95
C ALA A 48 9.59 6.60 19.81
N SER A 49 10.60 7.48 19.71
CA SER A 49 10.38 8.91 19.43
C SER A 49 9.84 9.14 18.02
N PHE A 50 10.38 8.44 17.01
CA PHE A 50 9.92 8.56 15.63
C PHE A 50 8.48 8.08 15.46
N LEU A 51 8.12 6.96 16.10
CA LEU A 51 6.73 6.48 16.17
C LEU A 51 5.85 7.46 16.96
N GLN A 52 6.32 8.04 18.07
CA GLN A 52 5.56 9.03 18.84
C GLN A 52 5.31 10.32 18.04
N GLU A 53 6.28 10.80 17.26
CA GLU A 53 6.21 12.06 16.50
C GLU A 53 5.38 11.98 15.21
N ASN A 54 5.27 10.81 14.57
CA ASN A 54 4.64 10.64 13.25
C ASN A 54 3.36 9.78 13.32
N HIS A 55 2.35 10.06 12.49
CA HIS A 55 1.24 9.10 12.31
C HIS A 55 1.67 8.06 11.28
N ILE A 56 1.82 6.81 11.71
CA ILE A 56 2.19 5.69 10.84
C ILE A 56 1.15 4.60 11.04
N SER A 57 0.50 4.18 9.96
CA SER A 57 -0.29 2.95 9.92
C SER A 57 0.57 1.85 9.26
N PRO A 58 0.65 0.64 9.85
CA PRO A 58 1.45 -0.45 9.31
C PRO A 58 0.83 -0.98 8.01
N SER A 59 1.66 -1.54 7.12
CA SER A 59 1.19 -2.19 5.90
C SER A 59 2.28 -3.08 5.32
N GLU A 60 1.91 -4.32 5.03
CA GLU A 60 2.79 -5.37 4.50
C GLU A 60 3.45 -4.96 3.17
N ASN A 61 2.79 -4.13 2.35
CA ASN A 61 3.40 -3.46 1.18
C ASN A 61 2.98 -1.98 1.10
N GLY A 62 3.51 -1.16 2.02
CA GLY A 62 3.17 0.26 2.12
C GLY A 62 3.30 1.10 0.82
N PHE A 63 4.10 0.69 -0.18
CA PHE A 63 4.15 1.37 -1.48
C PHE A 63 2.89 1.12 -2.32
N VAL A 64 2.58 -0.16 -2.58
CA VAL A 64 1.40 -0.56 -3.36
C VAL A 64 0.12 -0.14 -2.66
N TRP A 65 0.04 -0.32 -1.34
CA TRP A 65 -1.11 0.08 -0.54
C TRP A 65 -1.28 1.60 -0.48
N SER A 66 -0.22 2.41 -0.34
CA SER A 66 -0.37 3.89 -0.43
C SER A 66 -0.97 4.33 -1.76
N ALA A 67 -0.51 3.75 -2.88
CA ALA A 67 -1.05 4.05 -4.21
C ALA A 67 -2.52 3.62 -4.35
N TYR A 68 -2.86 2.42 -3.87
CA TYR A 68 -4.23 1.90 -3.86
C TYR A 68 -5.18 2.75 -3.00
N HIS A 69 -4.77 3.12 -1.78
CA HIS A 69 -5.57 3.95 -0.87
C HIS A 69 -5.71 5.37 -1.39
N ALA A 70 -4.64 6.00 -1.91
CA ALA A 70 -4.72 7.33 -2.48
C ALA A 70 -5.75 7.41 -3.60
N TYR A 71 -5.81 6.39 -4.47
CA TYR A 71 -6.77 6.31 -5.56
C TYR A 71 -8.18 5.93 -5.10
N SER A 72 -8.31 4.87 -4.29
CA SER A 72 -9.61 4.27 -3.94
C SER A 72 -10.31 4.92 -2.75
N GLN A 73 -9.60 5.73 -1.97
CA GLN A 73 -10.11 6.43 -0.77
C GLN A 73 -9.77 7.94 -0.78
N HIS A 74 -9.20 8.44 -1.89
CA HIS A 74 -8.95 9.86 -2.14
C HIS A 74 -8.01 10.52 -1.11
N HIS A 75 -6.77 10.08 -1.02
CA HIS A 75 -5.74 10.75 -0.22
C HIS A 75 -4.70 11.40 -1.13
N HIS A 76 -4.14 12.55 -0.74
CA HIS A 76 -3.00 13.13 -1.46
C HIS A 76 -1.81 12.18 -1.38
N LEU A 77 -1.14 11.88 -2.49
CA LEU A 77 -0.06 10.88 -2.54
C LEU A 77 1.31 11.53 -2.69
N THR A 78 2.19 11.31 -1.71
CA THR A 78 3.60 11.71 -1.77
C THR A 78 4.46 10.49 -2.06
N ILE A 79 5.44 10.61 -2.97
CA ILE A 79 6.35 9.51 -3.36
C ILE A 79 7.79 10.04 -3.49
N ARG A 80 8.77 9.30 -2.95
CA ARG A 80 10.21 9.54 -3.17
C ARG A 80 10.79 8.61 -4.24
N PRO A 81 11.95 8.97 -4.84
CA PRO A 81 12.73 8.05 -5.67
C PRO A 81 13.03 6.71 -4.96
N GLU A 82 13.33 6.75 -3.66
CA GLU A 82 13.62 5.57 -2.84
C GLU A 82 12.43 4.62 -2.72
N ASP A 83 11.20 5.14 -2.57
CA ASP A 83 10.01 4.30 -2.36
C ASP A 83 9.73 3.44 -3.60
N VAL A 84 9.94 4.01 -4.79
CA VAL A 84 9.87 3.29 -6.07
C VAL A 84 11.05 2.35 -6.27
N TRP A 85 12.28 2.80 -5.98
CA TRP A 85 13.49 1.98 -6.18
C TRP A 85 13.56 0.78 -5.23
N PHE A 86 13.16 0.93 -3.97
CA PHE A 86 13.08 -0.19 -3.03
C PHE A 86 11.99 -1.17 -3.42
N SER A 87 10.83 -0.72 -3.92
CA SER A 87 9.80 -1.62 -4.43
C SER A 87 10.30 -2.46 -5.63
N ILE A 88 11.08 -1.86 -6.55
CA ILE A 88 11.76 -2.59 -7.64
C ILE A 88 12.75 -3.62 -7.10
N LEU A 89 13.53 -3.27 -6.06
CA LEU A 89 14.50 -4.19 -5.45
C LEU A 89 13.83 -5.34 -4.68
N THR A 90 12.72 -5.11 -3.97
CA THR A 90 11.97 -6.18 -3.30
C THR A 90 11.44 -7.18 -4.33
N GLN A 91 10.79 -6.70 -5.39
CA GLN A 91 10.32 -7.55 -6.50
C GLN A 91 11.45 -8.34 -7.16
N LEU A 92 12.58 -7.68 -7.47
CA LEU A 92 13.75 -8.35 -8.02
C LEU A 92 14.35 -9.39 -7.04
N SER A 93 14.19 -9.22 -5.73
CA SER A 93 14.68 -10.19 -4.74
C SER A 93 13.94 -11.52 -4.78
N PHE A 94 12.62 -11.52 -5.04
CA PHE A 94 11.85 -12.76 -5.22
C PHE A 94 12.35 -13.55 -6.45
N PHE A 95 12.53 -12.86 -7.59
CA PHE A 95 13.12 -13.47 -8.79
C PHE A 95 14.53 -14.01 -8.55
N ILE A 96 15.40 -13.23 -7.88
CA ILE A 96 16.77 -13.65 -7.58
C ILE A 96 16.81 -14.87 -6.65
N ASN A 97 15.93 -14.92 -5.64
CA ASN A 97 15.87 -16.05 -4.70
C ASN A 97 15.34 -17.32 -5.38
N ALA A 98 14.27 -17.22 -6.18
CA ALA A 98 13.70 -18.37 -6.89
C ALA A 98 14.62 -18.93 -7.98
N ASN A 99 15.38 -18.05 -8.64
CA ASN A 99 16.30 -18.40 -9.73
C ASN A 99 17.78 -18.39 -9.27
N ALA A 100 18.03 -18.49 -7.95
CA ALA A 100 19.37 -18.42 -7.35
C ALA A 100 20.33 -19.49 -7.90
N GLU A 101 19.79 -20.60 -8.42
CA GLU A 101 20.53 -21.67 -9.07
C GLU A 101 21.06 -21.28 -10.47
N GLU A 102 20.22 -20.64 -11.28
CA GLU A 102 20.55 -20.27 -12.67
C GLU A 102 21.37 -18.98 -12.71
N LEU A 103 20.97 -17.99 -11.90
CA LEU A 103 21.67 -16.73 -11.70
C LEU A 103 22.98 -16.88 -10.91
N ARG A 104 23.25 -18.07 -10.36
CA ARG A 104 24.48 -18.41 -9.63
C ARG A 104 25.72 -17.84 -10.30
N SER A 105 25.91 -18.15 -11.58
CA SER A 105 27.11 -17.75 -12.34
C SER A 105 27.29 -16.23 -12.49
N PHE A 106 26.25 -15.43 -12.26
CA PHE A 106 26.31 -13.96 -12.20
C PHE A 106 26.66 -13.42 -10.80
N PHE A 107 26.54 -14.22 -9.73
CA PHE A 107 26.61 -13.76 -8.34
C PHE A 107 27.53 -14.57 -7.39
N VAL A 108 27.45 -15.91 -7.36
CA VAL A 108 28.11 -16.84 -6.39
C VAL A 108 28.40 -18.24 -7.00
N ALA A 109 28.61 -19.31 -6.19
CA ALA A 109 29.16 -20.60 -6.70
C ALA A 109 28.68 -21.93 -6.02
N HIS A 110 27.50 -22.01 -5.38
CA HIS A 110 27.03 -23.20 -4.61
C HIS A 110 25.47 -23.28 -4.40
N GLU A 111 24.87 -24.49 -4.22
CA GLU A 111 23.51 -24.91 -4.70
C GLU A 111 22.39 -25.36 -3.68
N GLY A 112 21.08 -25.03 -3.91
CA GLY A 112 19.80 -25.63 -3.35
C GLY A 112 18.80 -24.66 -2.62
N LYS A 113 17.44 -24.87 -2.50
CA LYS A 113 16.45 -25.90 -3.00
C LYS A 113 14.93 -25.43 -3.09
N LYS A 114 13.88 -26.13 -2.54
CA LYS A 114 12.40 -25.84 -2.82
C LYS A 114 11.29 -26.31 -1.78
N GLU A 115 9.97 -26.13 -2.09
CA GLU A 115 8.86 -25.61 -1.19
C GLU A 115 7.37 -26.20 -1.30
N LEU A 116 6.28 -25.45 -0.94
CA LEU A 116 4.90 -25.86 -0.44
C LEU A 116 3.64 -25.02 -0.95
N THR A 117 2.41 -25.05 -0.36
CA THR A 117 1.12 -24.37 -0.85
C THR A 117 -0.01 -24.12 0.21
N VAL A 118 -1.02 -23.22 -0.03
CA VAL A 118 -1.95 -22.50 0.94
C VAL A 118 -3.40 -22.19 0.38
N PHE A 119 -4.34 -21.61 1.18
CA PHE A 119 -5.65 -20.90 0.91
C PHE A 119 -6.06 -20.02 2.16
N GLU A 120 -7.07 -19.11 2.33
CA GLU A 120 -8.13 -18.38 1.54
C GLU A 120 -8.61 -17.04 2.27
N ALA A 121 -9.75 -16.38 1.90
CA ALA A 121 -10.05 -14.91 2.06
C ALA A 121 -11.36 -14.44 2.82
N ALA A 122 -11.56 -13.12 3.13
CA ALA A 122 -12.82 -12.51 3.69
C ALA A 122 -13.03 -10.94 3.56
N THR A 123 -14.28 -10.44 3.70
CA THR A 123 -14.76 -9.04 3.38
C THR A 123 -15.97 -8.56 4.23
N LEU A 124 -16.47 -7.29 4.36
CA LEU A 124 -16.08 -5.87 4.09
C LEU A 124 -17.25 -4.89 4.47
N GLU A 125 -17.05 -3.67 5.05
CA GLU A 125 -18.13 -2.64 5.24
C GLU A 125 -17.71 -1.13 5.24
N SER A 126 -18.69 -0.24 5.00
CA SER A 126 -18.79 1.23 5.24
C SER A 126 -18.54 2.25 4.08
N ALA A 127 -19.52 3.15 3.87
CA ALA A 127 -19.45 4.32 2.95
C ALA A 127 -20.44 5.43 3.40
N ASN A 128 -20.18 6.70 3.07
CA ASN A 128 -21.04 7.86 3.44
C ASN A 128 -21.81 8.41 2.24
N ILE A 129 -23.14 8.34 2.29
CA ILE A 129 -24.04 8.61 1.16
C ILE A 129 -24.36 10.12 1.00
N GLY A 130 -24.23 10.92 2.06
CA GLY A 130 -24.71 12.32 2.07
C GLY A 130 -24.00 13.26 1.09
N ALA A 131 -22.67 13.14 0.98
CA ALA A 131 -21.85 13.98 0.11
C ALA A 131 -22.13 13.75 -1.39
N LEU A 132 -22.39 12.49 -1.78
CA LEU A 132 -22.65 12.09 -3.17
C LEU A 132 -23.91 12.77 -3.73
N ALA A 133 -24.93 12.99 -2.89
CA ALA A 133 -26.17 13.66 -3.28
C ALA A 133 -25.96 15.14 -3.65
N GLN A 134 -25.11 15.88 -2.92
CA GLN A 134 -24.79 17.28 -3.24
C GLN A 134 -23.99 17.39 -4.54
N GLN A 135 -23.01 16.50 -4.74
CA GLN A 135 -22.21 16.47 -5.98
C GLN A 135 -23.07 16.21 -7.22
N LEU A 136 -24.02 15.27 -7.15
CA LEU A 136 -24.95 14.98 -8.25
C LEU A 136 -25.86 16.17 -8.59
N ALA A 137 -26.37 16.90 -7.59
CA ALA A 137 -27.16 18.11 -7.84
C ALA A 137 -26.33 19.21 -8.54
N GLY A 138 -25.06 19.38 -8.15
CA GLY A 138 -24.13 20.30 -8.83
C GLY A 138 -23.85 19.95 -10.29
N LEU A 139 -23.97 18.67 -10.68
CA LEU A 139 -23.88 18.23 -12.08
C LEU A 139 -25.16 18.51 -12.87
N VAL A 140 -26.34 18.44 -12.25
CA VAL A 140 -27.61 18.86 -12.87
C VAL A 140 -27.55 20.36 -13.22
N SER A 141 -27.11 21.20 -12.28
CA SER A 141 -26.97 22.66 -12.47
C SER A 141 -26.07 23.04 -13.65
N LYS A 142 -25.04 22.23 -13.94
CA LYS A 142 -24.10 22.46 -15.06
C LYS A 142 -24.64 22.01 -16.43
N ASN A 143 -25.75 21.30 -16.48
CA ASN A 143 -26.32 20.72 -17.71
C ASN A 143 -27.75 21.21 -18.03
N VAL A 144 -28.27 22.16 -17.26
CA VAL A 144 -29.49 22.92 -17.58
C VAL A 144 -29.15 24.17 -18.41
N LYS A 145 -30.15 24.73 -19.11
CA LYS A 145 -29.96 25.91 -19.98
C LYS A 145 -29.73 27.22 -19.23
N ASP A 146 -30.03 27.26 -17.94
CA ASP A 146 -29.83 28.41 -17.06
C ASP A 146 -28.84 28.00 -15.95
N PRO A 147 -27.59 28.50 -15.97
CA PRO A 147 -26.58 28.10 -15.00
C PRO A 147 -26.88 28.62 -13.59
N GLU A 148 -27.68 29.69 -13.43
CA GLU A 148 -28.05 30.25 -12.13
C GLU A 148 -29.16 29.45 -11.43
N LEU A 149 -29.85 28.56 -12.16
CA LEU A 149 -30.90 27.70 -11.59
C LEU A 149 -30.39 26.87 -10.40
N GLY A 150 -29.13 26.44 -10.44
CA GLY A 150 -28.49 25.74 -9.32
C GLY A 150 -28.35 26.60 -8.08
N ASN A 151 -27.90 27.85 -8.24
CA ASN A 151 -27.75 28.81 -7.15
C ASN A 151 -29.11 29.22 -6.57
N TRP A 152 -30.14 29.29 -7.41
CA TRP A 152 -31.51 29.64 -6.99
C TRP A 152 -32.22 28.53 -6.18
N VAL A 153 -31.94 27.25 -6.46
CA VAL A 153 -32.55 26.12 -5.72
C VAL A 153 -31.86 25.83 -4.38
N MET A 154 -30.57 26.14 -4.24
CA MET A 154 -29.82 25.84 -3.02
C MET A 154 -30.11 26.86 -1.90
N PRO A 155 -30.49 26.43 -0.69
CA PRO A 155 -30.81 27.33 0.40
C PRO A 155 -29.55 28.03 0.94
N SER A 156 -29.67 29.34 1.19
CA SER A 156 -28.65 30.18 1.80
C SER A 156 -29.21 31.05 2.93
N PHE A 157 -30.19 30.52 3.68
CA PHE A 157 -30.83 31.25 4.78
C PHE A 157 -29.97 31.21 6.04
N SER A 158 -30.22 32.14 6.98
CA SER A 158 -29.48 32.23 8.25
C SER A 158 -29.67 31.03 9.20
N THR A 159 -30.55 30.08 8.85
CA THR A 159 -30.82 28.83 9.58
C THR A 159 -30.46 27.58 8.80
N THR A 160 -29.83 27.70 7.61
CA THR A 160 -29.54 26.55 6.75
C THR A 160 -28.36 25.72 7.25
N THR A 161 -28.61 24.44 7.50
CA THR A 161 -27.61 23.42 7.83
C THR A 161 -27.14 22.66 6.57
N ASP A 162 -26.07 21.88 6.69
CA ASP A 162 -25.63 21.01 5.60
C ASP A 162 -26.61 19.88 5.28
N THR A 163 -27.39 19.42 6.27
CA THR A 163 -28.51 18.50 6.06
C THR A 163 -29.56 19.14 5.14
N ASP A 164 -29.88 20.41 5.33
CA ASP A 164 -30.83 21.14 4.45
C ASP A 164 -30.29 21.28 3.02
N ARG A 165 -28.96 21.43 2.87
CA ARG A 165 -28.28 21.44 1.55
C ARG A 165 -28.32 20.05 0.88
N VAL A 166 -28.15 18.96 1.63
CA VAL A 166 -28.37 17.58 1.12
C VAL A 166 -29.83 17.41 0.68
N VAL A 167 -30.80 17.82 1.52
CA VAL A 167 -32.24 17.70 1.22
C VAL A 167 -32.61 18.49 -0.04
N ALA A 168 -32.17 19.75 -0.16
CA ALA A 168 -32.38 20.57 -1.35
C ALA A 168 -31.77 19.93 -2.61
N SER A 169 -30.58 19.34 -2.48
CA SER A 169 -29.91 18.61 -3.58
C SER A 169 -30.71 17.41 -4.07
N VAL A 170 -31.20 16.57 -3.14
CA VAL A 170 -32.04 15.41 -3.47
C VAL A 170 -33.39 15.84 -4.07
N LEU A 171 -34.00 16.91 -3.55
CA LEU A 171 -35.24 17.47 -4.09
C LEU A 171 -35.06 18.02 -5.52
N PHE A 172 -33.94 18.69 -5.79
CA PHE A 172 -33.62 19.20 -7.14
C PHE A 172 -33.43 18.06 -8.15
N MET A 173 -32.66 17.01 -7.77
CA MET A 173 -32.55 15.79 -8.57
C MET A 173 -33.92 15.13 -8.79
N GLY A 174 -34.75 15.04 -7.74
CA GLY A 174 -36.11 14.51 -7.80
C GLY A 174 -37.03 15.28 -8.77
N ALA A 175 -36.89 16.60 -8.87
CA ALA A 175 -37.61 17.41 -9.85
C ALA A 175 -37.12 17.18 -11.29
N MET A 176 -35.82 16.93 -11.47
CA MET A 176 -35.16 16.84 -12.78
C MET A 176 -35.03 15.41 -13.34
N GLN A 177 -35.48 14.39 -12.60
CA GLN A 177 -35.42 12.95 -12.93
C GLN A 177 -36.08 12.51 -14.26
N LYS A 178 -36.85 13.39 -14.92
CA LYS A 178 -37.42 13.14 -16.26
C LYS A 178 -36.49 13.55 -17.41
N TYR A 179 -35.40 14.25 -17.09
CA TYR A 179 -34.43 14.78 -18.06
C TYR A 179 -33.02 14.18 -17.86
N PHE A 180 -32.72 13.70 -16.66
CA PHE A 180 -31.44 13.06 -16.32
C PHE A 180 -31.67 11.71 -15.64
N SER A 181 -30.77 10.75 -15.91
CA SER A 181 -30.67 9.50 -15.16
C SER A 181 -29.55 9.62 -14.12
N TYR A 182 -29.75 9.09 -12.92
CA TYR A 182 -28.81 9.20 -11.81
C TYR A 182 -28.25 7.83 -11.46
N GLY A 183 -26.96 7.64 -11.68
CA GLY A 183 -26.19 6.50 -11.17
C GLY A 183 -25.17 7.00 -10.15
N MET A 184 -25.13 6.39 -8.97
CA MET A 184 -24.04 6.58 -8.01
C MET A 184 -22.93 5.57 -8.33
N CYS A 185 -21.93 6.00 -9.10
CA CYS A 185 -20.64 5.33 -9.13
C CYS A 185 -19.81 5.88 -7.96
N LEU A 186 -19.18 5.00 -7.18
CA LEU A 186 -18.12 5.43 -6.26
C LEU A 186 -16.94 5.87 -7.14
N THR A 187 -16.74 7.18 -7.27
CA THR A 187 -15.59 7.71 -8.00
C THR A 187 -14.31 7.24 -7.32
N CYS A 188 -13.29 6.89 -8.11
CA CYS A 188 -11.93 6.71 -7.62
C CYS A 188 -11.01 7.72 -8.32
N GLY A 189 -9.94 8.14 -7.65
CA GLY A 189 -9.01 9.16 -8.12
C GLY A 189 -8.17 9.74 -6.99
N ILE A 190 -6.88 9.97 -7.27
CA ILE A 190 -5.97 10.68 -6.37
C ILE A 190 -6.25 12.19 -6.51
N PRO A 191 -6.53 12.95 -5.42
CA PRO A 191 -6.71 14.40 -5.48
C PRO A 191 -5.49 15.14 -6.04
N SER A 192 -4.31 14.92 -5.47
CA SER A 192 -3.03 15.43 -5.99
C SER A 192 -1.88 14.47 -5.71
N VAL A 193 -0.82 14.57 -6.51
CA VAL A 193 0.42 13.81 -6.34
C VAL A 193 1.57 14.78 -6.08
N THR A 194 2.48 14.41 -5.18
CA THR A 194 3.75 15.07 -4.94
C THR A 194 4.90 14.09 -5.18
N LEU A 195 5.76 14.39 -6.16
CA LEU A 195 7.01 13.66 -6.37
C LEU A 195 8.16 14.42 -5.74
N LEU A 196 8.88 13.77 -4.83
CA LEU A 196 10.04 14.32 -4.14
C LEU A 196 11.35 14.08 -4.92
N GLY A 197 12.44 14.68 -4.44
CA GLY A 197 13.78 14.59 -5.06
C GLY A 197 14.01 15.60 -6.19
N GLU A 198 14.87 15.22 -7.14
CA GLU A 198 15.13 15.94 -8.39
C GLU A 198 14.83 15.05 -9.59
N ILE A 199 14.51 15.64 -10.75
CA ILE A 199 14.21 14.89 -11.99
C ILE A 199 15.33 13.89 -12.35
N SER A 200 16.59 14.24 -12.06
CA SER A 200 17.78 13.40 -12.23
C SER A 200 17.78 12.12 -11.40
N ASP A 201 17.10 12.08 -10.26
CA ASP A 201 16.96 10.86 -9.46
C ASP A 201 16.06 9.85 -10.18
N TRP A 202 14.98 10.34 -10.79
CA TRP A 202 14.04 9.55 -11.59
C TRP A 202 14.66 9.09 -12.92
N GLU A 203 15.46 9.93 -13.57
CA GLU A 203 16.30 9.56 -14.71
C GLU A 203 17.35 8.50 -14.34
N ALA A 204 17.96 8.60 -13.16
CA ALA A 204 18.91 7.61 -12.66
C ALA A 204 18.23 6.25 -12.39
N ILE A 205 17.00 6.23 -11.86
CA ILE A 205 16.21 5.00 -11.72
C ILE A 205 15.89 4.40 -13.09
N LEU A 206 15.44 5.22 -14.06
CA LEU A 206 15.16 4.76 -15.43
C LEU A 206 16.40 4.16 -16.11
N THR A 207 17.57 4.74 -15.87
CA THR A 207 18.86 4.24 -16.38
C THR A 207 19.30 2.94 -15.69
N ARG A 208 19.00 2.76 -14.39
CA ARG A 208 19.31 1.51 -13.67
C ARG A 208 18.54 0.30 -14.21
N LEU A 209 17.40 0.50 -14.88
CA LEU A 209 16.63 -0.59 -15.49
C LEU A 209 17.42 -1.34 -16.58
N ASP A 210 18.41 -0.71 -17.21
CA ASP A 210 19.27 -1.35 -18.24
C ASP A 210 20.13 -2.51 -17.68
N ARG A 211 20.16 -2.69 -16.35
CA ARG A 211 20.75 -3.86 -15.68
C ARG A 211 19.79 -5.04 -15.54
N LEU A 212 18.48 -4.82 -15.52
CA LEU A 212 17.50 -5.91 -15.44
C LEU A 212 17.51 -6.72 -16.74
N ASP A 213 17.65 -6.05 -17.89
CA ASP A 213 17.77 -6.70 -19.22
C ASP A 213 18.97 -7.68 -19.32
N GLN A 214 19.90 -7.65 -18.36
CA GLN A 214 21.08 -8.52 -18.30
C GLN A 214 20.85 -9.79 -17.43
N LEU A 215 19.72 -9.85 -16.72
CA LEU A 215 19.37 -10.94 -15.78
C LEU A 215 18.40 -11.98 -16.39
N GLY A 216 18.09 -11.88 -17.68
CA GLY A 216 17.26 -12.84 -18.41
C GLY A 216 15.88 -12.30 -18.81
N LYS A 217 15.03 -13.20 -19.29
CA LYS A 217 13.77 -12.85 -19.97
C LYS A 217 12.76 -12.16 -19.04
N GLU A 218 12.49 -12.70 -17.87
CA GLU A 218 11.47 -12.13 -16.97
C GLU A 218 11.90 -10.76 -16.39
N PRO A 219 13.15 -10.53 -15.95
CA PRO A 219 13.61 -9.18 -15.60
C PRO A 219 13.56 -8.18 -16.76
N THR A 220 13.78 -8.64 -18.00
CA THR A 220 13.59 -7.81 -19.20
C THR A 220 12.12 -7.40 -19.39
N GLU A 221 11.18 -8.32 -19.14
CA GLU A 221 9.74 -8.06 -19.20
C GLU A 221 9.29 -7.11 -18.07
N PHE A 222 9.80 -7.30 -16.85
CA PHE A 222 9.61 -6.37 -15.72
C PHE A 222 10.13 -4.96 -16.05
N ALA A 223 11.36 -4.85 -16.58
CA ALA A 223 11.93 -3.58 -17.00
C ALA A 223 11.08 -2.89 -18.08
N GLN A 224 10.51 -3.65 -19.03
CA GLN A 224 9.61 -3.12 -20.06
C GLN A 224 8.31 -2.53 -19.46
N MET A 225 7.77 -3.09 -18.37
CA MET A 225 6.63 -2.51 -17.64
C MET A 225 6.98 -1.25 -16.84
N LEU A 226 8.17 -1.19 -16.25
CA LEU A 226 8.64 -0.05 -15.45
C LEU A 226 9.08 1.16 -16.30
N ARG A 227 9.66 0.93 -17.48
CA ARG A 227 10.13 1.99 -18.40
C ARG A 227 9.07 3.04 -18.76
N PRO A 228 7.80 2.71 -19.11
CA PRO A 228 6.75 3.71 -19.35
C PRO A 228 6.27 4.40 -18.07
N ILE A 229 6.26 3.72 -16.91
CA ILE A 229 5.88 4.31 -15.61
C ILE A 229 6.85 5.45 -15.26
N LEU A 230 8.15 5.16 -15.23
CA LEU A 230 9.19 6.14 -14.91
C LEU A 230 9.22 7.30 -15.91
N LYS A 231 8.96 7.04 -17.20
CA LYS A 231 8.85 8.12 -18.21
C LYS A 231 7.69 9.07 -17.93
N HIS A 232 6.56 8.59 -17.44
CA HIS A 232 5.45 9.48 -17.03
C HIS A 232 5.73 10.17 -15.68
N MET A 233 6.46 9.55 -14.75
CA MET A 233 6.95 10.22 -13.54
C MET A 233 7.90 11.37 -13.89
N ILE A 234 8.89 11.16 -14.77
CA ILE A 234 9.79 12.21 -15.29
C ILE A 234 8.98 13.31 -16.00
N MET A 235 8.04 12.94 -16.88
CA MET A 235 7.14 13.89 -17.55
C MET A 235 6.27 14.71 -16.56
N SER A 236 6.01 14.19 -15.36
CA SER A 236 5.26 14.91 -14.32
C SER A 236 6.05 16.09 -13.72
N PHE A 237 7.39 16.07 -13.79
CA PHE A 237 8.24 17.24 -13.47
C PHE A 237 8.25 18.26 -14.61
N GLU A 238 8.36 17.80 -15.87
CA GLU A 238 8.43 18.69 -17.02
C GLU A 238 7.10 19.41 -17.32
N LYS A 239 5.99 18.67 -17.19
CA LYS A 239 4.67 19.03 -17.72
C LYS A 239 3.54 18.54 -16.78
N PRO A 240 3.53 18.95 -15.50
CA PRO A 240 2.54 18.49 -14.50
C PRO A 240 1.08 18.62 -14.94
N GLU A 241 0.77 19.67 -15.72
CA GLU A 241 -0.59 19.98 -16.19
C GLU A 241 -1.01 19.23 -17.47
N ASP A 242 -0.14 18.43 -18.10
CA ASP A 242 -0.46 17.70 -19.33
C ASP A 242 -1.53 16.61 -19.07
N ALA A 243 -2.53 16.54 -19.95
CA ALA A 243 -3.61 15.55 -19.86
C ALA A 243 -3.10 14.08 -19.84
N LYS A 244 -1.91 13.80 -20.40
CA LYS A 244 -1.25 12.49 -20.31
C LYS A 244 -0.73 12.20 -18.90
N VAL A 245 -0.16 13.18 -18.21
CA VAL A 245 0.26 13.05 -16.81
C VAL A 245 -0.96 12.78 -15.94
N LYS A 246 -2.02 13.59 -16.08
CA LYS A 246 -3.26 13.39 -15.30
C LYS A 246 -3.89 12.02 -15.59
N ARG A 247 -4.03 11.61 -16.85
CA ARG A 247 -4.52 10.26 -17.22
C ARG A 247 -3.64 9.13 -16.65
N PHE A 248 -2.33 9.28 -16.66
CA PHE A 248 -1.41 8.30 -16.07
C PHE A 248 -1.68 8.13 -14.56
N TRP A 249 -1.77 9.22 -13.80
CA TRP A 249 -2.08 9.13 -12.37
C TRP A 249 -3.53 8.68 -12.07
N SER A 250 -4.48 8.94 -12.99
CA SER A 250 -5.84 8.35 -12.96
C SER A 250 -5.91 6.87 -13.37
N THR A 251 -4.79 6.20 -13.67
CA THR A 251 -4.73 4.77 -14.04
C THR A 251 -3.73 3.97 -13.18
N ILE A 252 -3.37 4.51 -12.01
CA ILE A 252 -2.43 3.93 -11.06
C ILE A 252 -2.91 2.60 -10.48
N ALA A 253 -4.13 2.57 -9.96
CA ALA A 253 -4.78 1.40 -9.37
C ALA A 253 -6.24 1.36 -9.85
N THR A 254 -6.91 0.22 -9.73
CA THR A 254 -8.38 0.10 -9.79
C THR A 254 -8.80 -1.20 -9.12
N ARG A 255 -9.82 -1.15 -8.26
CA ARG A 255 -10.43 -2.33 -7.62
C ARG A 255 -11.54 -2.88 -8.51
N ASN A 256 -11.46 -4.16 -8.86
CA ASN A 256 -12.44 -4.87 -9.67
C ASN A 256 -13.12 -5.93 -8.78
N PRO A 257 -14.30 -5.65 -8.21
CA PRO A 257 -14.95 -6.56 -7.28
C PRO A 257 -15.65 -7.72 -7.98
N VAL A 258 -15.48 -8.96 -7.49
CA VAL A 258 -15.93 -10.19 -8.18
C VAL A 258 -17.03 -10.95 -7.42
N GLY A 259 -17.92 -10.21 -6.76
CA GLY A 259 -19.26 -10.67 -6.33
C GLY A 259 -19.31 -11.73 -5.20
N SER A 260 -18.73 -12.90 -5.40
CA SER A 260 -18.61 -13.99 -4.42
C SER A 260 -17.28 -14.74 -4.51
N GLY A 261 -16.30 -14.16 -5.21
CA GLY A 261 -14.87 -14.50 -5.12
C GLY A 261 -14.05 -13.26 -4.77
N THR A 262 -12.73 -13.40 -4.70
CA THR A 262 -11.82 -12.32 -4.29
C THR A 262 -11.79 -11.14 -5.28
N ASP A 263 -11.43 -9.97 -4.77
CA ASP A 263 -11.38 -8.73 -5.56
C ASP A 263 -9.98 -8.54 -6.19
N TYR A 264 -9.92 -8.02 -7.41
CA TYR A 264 -8.64 -7.82 -8.11
C TYR A 264 -8.22 -6.35 -8.19
N ILE A 265 -6.94 -6.08 -7.96
CA ILE A 265 -6.29 -4.81 -8.27
C ILE A 265 -5.74 -4.87 -9.70
N THR A 266 -6.09 -3.87 -10.52
CA THR A 266 -5.47 -3.58 -11.83
C THR A 266 -4.90 -2.14 -11.85
N GLY A 267 -4.43 -1.66 -12.99
CA GLY A 267 -3.69 -0.39 -13.12
C GLY A 267 -2.17 -0.56 -12.98
N TRP A 268 -1.39 0.47 -13.34
CA TRP A 268 0.06 0.32 -13.52
C TRP A 268 0.85 0.04 -12.23
N ILE A 269 0.27 0.25 -11.04
CA ILE A 269 0.90 -0.10 -9.75
C ILE A 269 1.18 -1.60 -9.64
N THR A 270 0.39 -2.44 -10.31
CA THR A 270 0.56 -3.90 -10.30
C THR A 270 1.85 -4.37 -10.97
N ALA A 271 2.55 -3.51 -11.72
CA ALA A 271 3.93 -3.76 -12.15
C ALA A 271 4.83 -4.12 -10.96
N PHE A 272 4.62 -3.49 -9.81
CA PHE A 272 5.37 -3.70 -8.58
C PHE A 272 4.90 -4.96 -7.80
N CYS A 273 4.08 -5.81 -8.44
CA CYS A 273 3.61 -7.11 -8.00
C CYS A 273 3.81 -8.17 -9.11
N PHE A 274 4.77 -7.97 -10.01
CA PHE A 274 5.02 -8.84 -11.16
C PHE A 274 5.39 -10.28 -10.76
N TRP A 275 6.19 -10.49 -9.73
CA TRP A 275 6.43 -11.81 -9.14
C TRP A 275 5.66 -11.97 -7.82
N ASP A 276 5.18 -13.20 -7.58
CA ASP A 276 4.84 -13.67 -6.25
C ASP A 276 6.11 -13.89 -5.39
N GLU A 277 5.95 -14.17 -4.09
CA GLU A 277 7.06 -14.27 -3.14
C GLU A 277 7.97 -15.48 -3.42
N GLN A 278 7.41 -16.49 -4.10
CA GLN A 278 8.11 -17.65 -4.65
C GLN A 278 8.80 -17.35 -5.99
N GLY A 279 8.82 -16.08 -6.43
CA GLY A 279 9.52 -15.59 -7.61
C GLY A 279 8.95 -16.06 -8.94
N LYS A 280 7.68 -16.46 -8.99
CA LYS A 280 6.96 -16.86 -10.21
C LYS A 280 6.18 -15.66 -10.78
N PRO A 281 6.24 -15.42 -12.12
CA PRO A 281 5.65 -14.22 -12.72
C PRO A 281 4.12 -14.32 -12.86
N LYS A 282 3.42 -13.30 -12.37
CA LYS A 282 2.02 -13.01 -12.62
C LYS A 282 1.88 -12.41 -14.03
N ARG A 283 0.89 -12.88 -14.79
CA ARG A 283 0.73 -12.49 -16.21
C ARG A 283 -0.21 -11.30 -16.36
N GLY A 284 0.14 -10.42 -17.30
CA GLY A 284 -0.77 -9.40 -17.82
C GLY A 284 -1.96 -10.01 -18.55
N TYR A 285 -3.15 -9.47 -18.31
CA TYR A 285 -4.32 -9.65 -19.17
C TYR A 285 -4.44 -8.43 -20.09
N GLU A 286 -5.00 -8.61 -21.29
CA GLU A 286 -4.94 -7.58 -22.37
C GLU A 286 -5.82 -6.33 -22.12
N THR A 287 -6.45 -6.21 -20.95
CA THR A 287 -7.38 -5.13 -20.59
C THR A 287 -6.70 -3.84 -20.18
N ASP A 288 -5.58 -3.92 -19.45
CA ASP A 288 -4.98 -2.79 -18.73
C ASP A 288 -3.64 -2.41 -19.35
N VAL A 289 -3.67 -1.45 -20.30
CA VAL A 289 -2.54 -1.13 -21.17
C VAL A 289 -2.10 0.34 -21.06
N LEU A 290 -0.87 0.58 -20.58
CA LEU A 290 -0.20 1.89 -20.64
C LEU A 290 0.82 1.91 -21.77
N ALA A 291 0.68 2.85 -22.71
CA ALA A 291 1.63 3.07 -23.81
C ALA A 291 1.96 1.82 -24.67
N GLY A 292 1.07 0.82 -24.70
CA GLY A 292 1.26 -0.45 -25.43
C GLY A 292 1.81 -1.61 -24.60
N VAL A 293 2.06 -1.41 -23.30
CA VAL A 293 2.47 -2.45 -22.35
C VAL A 293 1.30 -2.82 -21.43
N ALA A 294 1.02 -4.11 -21.27
CA ALA A 294 -0.03 -4.63 -20.38
C ALA A 294 0.51 -4.90 -18.97
N TYR A 295 -0.37 -4.83 -17.97
CA TYR A 295 -0.04 -5.01 -16.55
C TYR A 295 -0.78 -6.22 -15.94
N PRO A 296 -0.22 -6.89 -14.90
CA PRO A 296 -0.87 -8.02 -14.26
C PRO A 296 -2.15 -7.60 -13.52
N SER A 297 -3.16 -8.47 -13.56
CA SER A 297 -4.26 -8.41 -12.57
C SER A 297 -3.79 -9.15 -11.32
N VAL A 298 -3.88 -8.51 -10.17
CA VAL A 298 -3.34 -9.00 -8.89
C VAL A 298 -4.49 -9.22 -7.93
N ASP A 299 -4.60 -10.43 -7.38
CA ASP A 299 -5.57 -10.69 -6.31
C ASP A 299 -5.24 -9.82 -5.10
N ILE A 300 -6.25 -9.22 -4.47
CA ILE A 300 -6.06 -8.28 -3.36
C ILE A 300 -5.37 -8.93 -2.15
N ASP A 301 -5.57 -10.22 -1.95
CA ASP A 301 -4.93 -10.99 -0.89
C ASP A 301 -3.57 -11.60 -1.32
N ASP A 302 -3.26 -11.63 -2.63
CA ASP A 302 -1.94 -12.02 -3.16
C ASP A 302 -0.98 -10.81 -3.38
N VAL A 303 -1.21 -9.65 -2.75
CA VAL A 303 -0.28 -8.51 -2.89
C VAL A 303 1.03 -8.83 -2.14
N PRO A 304 2.16 -9.09 -2.83
CA PRO A 304 3.36 -9.61 -2.20
C PRO A 304 3.98 -8.57 -1.25
N VAL A 305 4.63 -9.01 -0.17
CA VAL A 305 5.22 -8.12 0.84
C VAL A 305 6.21 -7.12 0.23
N GLY A 306 6.20 -5.90 0.76
CA GLY A 306 7.10 -4.80 0.41
C GLY A 306 8.45 -4.86 1.12
N VAL A 307 8.73 -5.91 1.89
CA VAL A 307 9.97 -6.11 2.65
C VAL A 307 10.76 -7.33 2.18
N ALA A 308 12.09 -7.23 2.23
CA ALA A 308 13.00 -8.36 2.11
C ALA A 308 13.63 -8.65 3.48
N SER A 309 14.01 -9.91 3.72
CA SER A 309 14.58 -10.35 4.99
C SER A 309 15.81 -11.24 4.80
N VAL A 310 16.78 -11.14 5.72
CA VAL A 310 18.07 -11.85 5.65
C VAL A 310 18.51 -12.35 7.04
N PRO A 311 18.93 -13.63 7.18
CA PRO A 311 19.47 -14.14 8.44
C PRO A 311 20.89 -13.59 8.70
N VAL A 312 21.14 -13.18 9.93
CA VAL A 312 22.40 -12.55 10.40
C VAL A 312 22.84 -13.24 11.69
N LYS A 313 24.15 -13.44 11.87
CA LYS A 313 24.73 -13.93 13.13
C LYS A 313 25.54 -12.83 13.78
N ILE A 314 25.14 -12.41 14.98
CA ILE A 314 25.85 -11.40 15.77
C ILE A 314 26.77 -12.13 16.74
N ASN A 315 28.04 -11.72 16.81
CA ASN A 315 28.98 -12.20 17.83
C ASN A 315 29.14 -11.11 18.90
N ASP A 316 28.37 -11.21 19.99
CA ASP A 316 28.49 -10.33 21.15
C ASP A 316 29.48 -10.95 22.15
N ASN A 317 30.75 -10.53 22.04
CA ASN A 317 31.83 -10.89 22.97
C ASN A 317 31.99 -12.41 23.22
N GLY A 318 31.71 -13.23 22.20
CA GLY A 318 31.75 -14.70 22.25
C GLY A 318 30.37 -15.37 22.31
N LYS A 319 29.29 -14.65 22.67
CA LYS A 319 27.91 -15.13 22.51
C LYS A 319 27.50 -14.95 21.05
N ILE A 320 27.29 -16.05 20.33
CA ILE A 320 26.64 -16.01 19.02
C ILE A 320 25.12 -15.88 19.24
N ILE A 321 24.52 -14.87 18.63
CA ILE A 321 23.07 -14.62 18.61
C ILE A 321 22.58 -14.88 17.17
N SER A 322 21.56 -15.74 17.04
CA SER A 322 20.81 -15.87 15.78
C SER A 322 19.88 -14.67 15.64
N SER A 323 19.85 -14.06 14.47
CA SER A 323 19.05 -12.87 14.22
C SER A 323 18.57 -12.81 12.77
N LYS A 324 17.51 -12.06 12.53
CA LYS A 324 17.07 -11.72 11.17
C LYS A 324 17.02 -10.21 11.03
N MET A 325 17.42 -9.70 9.89
CA MET A 325 17.27 -8.29 9.52
C MET A 325 16.22 -8.18 8.42
N VAL A 326 15.27 -7.28 8.57
CA VAL A 326 14.15 -7.03 7.66
C VAL A 326 14.24 -5.58 7.20
N ALA A 327 14.13 -5.33 5.88
CA ALA A 327 14.23 -4.00 5.29
C ALA A 327 13.31 -3.85 4.07
N GLY A 328 12.76 -2.65 3.85
CA GLY A 328 11.82 -2.36 2.78
C GLY A 328 10.73 -1.40 3.22
N SER A 329 9.53 -1.52 2.65
CA SER A 329 8.36 -0.67 2.95
C SER A 329 7.55 -1.26 4.12
N PHE A 330 7.49 -0.55 5.25
CA PHE A 330 6.84 -1.01 6.49
C PHE A 330 5.44 -0.42 6.74
N GLY A 331 4.98 0.53 5.93
CA GLY A 331 3.69 1.14 6.16
C GLY A 331 3.43 2.41 5.38
N ILE A 332 2.46 3.16 5.90
CA ILE A 332 1.96 4.41 5.34
C ILE A 332 2.13 5.48 6.43
N GLN A 333 3.00 6.45 6.18
CA GLN A 333 3.08 7.67 6.97
C GLN A 333 1.96 8.62 6.52
N VAL A 334 1.30 9.26 7.47
CA VAL A 334 0.11 10.08 7.25
C VAL A 334 0.33 11.48 7.81
N THR A 335 -0.09 12.49 7.06
CA THR A 335 0.07 13.91 7.39
C THR A 335 -1.17 14.71 7.00
N THR A 336 -1.32 15.89 7.61
CA THR A 336 -2.35 16.87 7.25
C THR A 336 -1.81 17.77 6.15
N ARG A 337 -2.57 17.97 5.06
CA ARG A 337 -2.29 18.97 4.04
C ARG A 337 -3.46 19.95 3.88
N THR A 338 -3.15 21.25 3.90
CA THR A 338 -4.09 22.33 3.57
C THR A 338 -4.00 22.69 2.07
N GLN A 339 -5.06 23.26 1.50
CA GLN A 339 -5.10 23.56 0.06
C GLN A 339 -4.20 24.75 -0.36
N ASP A 340 -3.90 25.67 0.55
CA ASP A 340 -3.06 26.85 0.27
C ASP A 340 -1.56 26.54 0.10
N ASP A 341 -1.13 25.33 0.48
CA ASP A 341 0.26 24.86 0.46
C ASP A 341 0.76 24.49 -0.96
N SER A 342 0.26 25.21 -1.96
CA SER A 342 0.60 25.13 -3.38
C SER A 342 1.40 26.35 -3.88
N THR A 343 1.66 27.34 -3.02
CA THR A 343 2.27 28.62 -3.41
C THR A 343 3.47 29.14 -2.59
N GLU A 344 3.81 28.59 -1.40
CA GLU A 344 4.82 29.21 -0.51
C GLU A 344 6.20 28.54 -0.39
N GLU A 345 6.46 27.35 -0.98
CA GLU A 345 7.85 26.81 -1.10
C GLU A 345 8.72 27.54 -2.16
N MET A 346 8.71 28.87 -2.15
CA MET A 346 9.56 29.72 -2.98
C MET A 346 10.25 30.86 -2.19
N SER A 347 10.73 30.59 -0.96
CA SER A 347 11.67 31.52 -0.32
C SER A 347 12.71 30.91 0.64
N SER A 348 13.97 31.26 0.38
CA SER A 348 15.07 31.41 1.36
C SER A 348 15.62 30.17 2.11
N THR A 349 16.55 29.46 1.47
CA THR A 349 17.63 28.76 2.20
C THR A 349 18.61 29.78 2.80
N ARG A 350 18.68 29.94 4.13
CA ARG A 350 19.86 30.45 4.86
C ARG A 350 19.77 30.15 6.36
N GLY A 351 20.66 29.31 6.86
CA GLY A 351 20.62 28.81 8.24
C GLY A 351 21.36 29.68 9.27
N GLY A 352 21.20 29.32 10.55
CA GLY A 352 21.98 29.87 11.66
C GLY A 352 21.38 29.56 13.03
N LEU A 353 22.14 28.88 13.91
CA LEU A 353 21.77 28.72 15.32
C LEU A 353 21.63 30.09 16.00
N ARG A 354 20.54 30.32 16.76
CA ARG A 354 20.57 31.29 17.87
C ARG A 354 19.52 31.04 18.95
N THR A 355 19.97 30.41 20.04
CA THR A 355 19.25 30.37 21.33
C THR A 355 19.47 31.68 22.09
N ARG A 356 18.43 32.26 22.73
CA ARG A 356 18.37 32.65 24.17
C ARG A 356 17.24 33.64 24.55
N LEU A 357 16.50 33.23 25.58
CA LEU A 357 15.85 34.00 26.68
C LEU A 357 15.00 35.28 26.45
N ARG A 358 13.77 35.23 27.00
CA ARG A 358 13.08 36.13 27.97
C ARG A 358 13.66 37.58 28.17
N SER A 359 12.85 38.62 28.43
CA SER A 359 11.65 38.63 29.30
C SER A 359 10.71 39.85 29.18
N LEU A 360 9.53 39.75 29.84
CA LEU A 360 8.70 40.82 30.46
C LEU A 360 8.17 42.01 29.62
N VAL A 361 6.85 42.02 29.36
CA VAL A 361 5.89 43.07 29.85
C VAL A 361 4.49 42.43 29.99
N GLY A 362 3.75 42.81 31.05
CA GLY A 362 2.30 43.08 31.06
C GLY A 362 1.31 42.03 30.55
N SER A 363 0.70 41.32 31.50
CA SER A 363 -0.54 40.55 31.38
C SER A 363 -1.71 41.25 30.65
N GLN A 364 -2.43 40.50 29.81
CA GLN A 364 -3.88 40.40 29.90
C GLN A 364 -4.34 38.96 29.63
N GLN A 365 -5.57 38.64 30.04
CA GLN A 365 -6.04 37.26 30.24
C GLN A 365 -7.29 37.00 29.41
N GLU A 366 -7.12 36.53 28.18
CA GLU A 366 -8.21 35.99 27.37
C GLU A 366 -8.08 34.48 27.26
N SER A 367 -9.06 33.77 27.81
CA SER A 367 -9.20 32.33 27.70
C SER A 367 -9.78 31.97 26.32
N ALA A 368 -8.92 31.99 25.30
CA ALA A 368 -9.22 31.32 24.05
C ALA A 368 -9.25 29.80 24.32
N GLU A 369 -10.45 29.24 24.41
CA GLU A 369 -10.62 27.79 24.33
C GLU A 369 -10.10 27.33 22.96
N ALA A 370 -9.00 26.58 22.97
CA ALA A 370 -8.48 25.93 21.77
C ALA A 370 -9.45 24.81 21.38
N THR A 371 -10.53 25.19 20.69
CA THR A 371 -11.34 24.26 19.90
C THR A 371 -10.37 23.55 18.95
N GLY A 372 -10.22 22.24 19.16
CA GLY A 372 -9.31 21.44 18.35
C GLY A 372 -9.74 21.55 16.89
N SER A 373 -8.89 22.13 16.05
CA SER A 373 -8.97 21.84 14.63
C SER A 373 -8.60 20.37 14.49
N ASP A 374 -9.59 19.52 14.22
CA ASP A 374 -9.35 18.17 13.73
C ASP A 374 -8.55 18.32 12.44
N SER A 375 -7.23 18.18 12.54
CA SER A 375 -6.33 18.36 11.43
C SER A 375 -6.51 17.15 10.52
N GLU A 376 -7.29 17.32 9.45
CA GLU A 376 -7.68 16.22 8.56
C GLU A 376 -6.44 15.56 7.95
N LEU A 377 -6.04 14.43 8.54
CA LEU A 377 -4.96 13.56 8.09
C LEU A 377 -5.31 13.01 6.70
N ASN A 378 -4.93 13.72 5.64
CA ASN A 378 -5.49 13.56 4.29
C ASN A 378 -4.41 13.33 3.21
N ALA A 379 -3.13 13.39 3.60
CA ALA A 379 -1.98 13.10 2.76
C ALA A 379 -1.24 11.86 3.28
N ILE A 380 -0.83 10.98 2.36
CA ILE A 380 -0.17 9.72 2.66
C ILE A 380 1.12 9.54 1.86
N GLN A 381 2.09 8.86 2.48
CA GLN A 381 3.39 8.57 1.92
C GLN A 381 3.83 7.15 2.30
N PRO A 382 4.37 6.33 1.37
CA PRO A 382 5.02 5.08 1.72
C PRO A 382 6.18 5.33 2.69
N ILE A 383 6.27 4.56 3.78
CA ILE A 383 7.43 4.62 4.68
C ILE A 383 8.28 3.35 4.60
N SER A 384 9.52 3.57 4.15
CA SER A 384 10.58 2.55 4.13
C SER A 384 11.51 2.66 5.34
N GLY A 385 12.04 1.53 5.79
CA GLY A 385 12.96 1.44 6.93
C GLY A 385 13.58 0.05 7.09
N TRP A 386 14.09 -0.24 8.28
CA TRP A 386 14.67 -1.55 8.62
C TRP A 386 14.56 -1.86 10.12
N LEU A 387 14.54 -3.15 10.45
CA LEU A 387 14.73 -3.64 11.81
C LEU A 387 15.54 -4.93 11.84
N MET A 388 16.05 -5.28 13.02
CA MET A 388 16.83 -6.48 13.28
C MET A 388 16.37 -7.08 14.60
N TYR A 389 16.03 -8.37 14.61
CA TYR A 389 15.50 -9.07 15.77
C TYR A 389 16.27 -10.35 16.09
N GLU A 390 16.26 -10.77 17.36
CA GLU A 390 16.76 -12.05 17.86
C GLU A 390 15.77 -13.13 17.39
N ASP A 391 16.23 -13.96 16.45
CA ASP A 391 15.42 -14.98 15.76
C ASP A 391 15.23 -16.19 16.69
N GLU A 392 14.26 -17.03 16.36
CA GLU A 392 13.99 -18.23 17.14
C GLU A 392 15.20 -19.20 17.20
N ALA A 393 15.27 -19.99 18.27
CA ALA A 393 16.35 -20.94 18.47
C ALA A 393 16.36 -22.00 17.36
N LYS A 394 17.55 -22.41 16.90
CA LYS A 394 17.70 -23.37 15.79
C LYS A 394 17.00 -24.70 16.10
N GLU A 395 17.04 -25.10 17.36
CA GLU A 395 16.40 -26.28 17.91
C GLU A 395 14.86 -26.20 17.82
N ALA A 396 14.27 -25.00 17.91
CA ALA A 396 12.84 -24.78 17.72
C ALA A 396 12.43 -24.84 16.24
N ILE A 397 13.27 -24.28 15.35
CA ILE A 397 13.08 -24.41 13.89
C ILE A 397 13.12 -25.89 13.50
N GLU A 398 14.13 -26.63 13.97
CA GLU A 398 14.29 -28.06 13.63
C GLU A 398 13.14 -28.90 14.20
N ALA A 399 12.71 -28.68 15.45
CA ALA A 399 11.53 -29.35 16.00
C ALA A 399 10.22 -29.00 15.26
N ARG A 400 10.07 -27.76 14.75
CA ARG A 400 8.93 -27.37 13.93
C ARG A 400 8.93 -28.06 12.57
N GLU A 401 10.08 -28.13 11.89
CA GLU A 401 10.18 -28.83 10.60
C GLU A 401 10.02 -30.36 10.76
N GLU A 402 10.48 -30.94 11.87
CA GLU A 402 10.17 -32.33 12.23
C GLU A 402 8.65 -32.54 12.45
N LYS A 403 7.97 -31.62 13.16
CA LYS A 403 6.50 -31.70 13.31
C LYS A 403 5.77 -31.53 11.97
N LYS A 404 6.13 -30.53 11.16
CA LYS A 404 5.57 -30.32 9.80
C LYS A 404 5.72 -31.58 8.96
N LYS A 405 6.91 -32.19 8.97
CA LYS A 405 7.15 -33.45 8.24
C LYS A 405 6.25 -34.58 8.78
N ALA A 406 6.18 -34.77 10.09
CA ALA A 406 5.34 -35.82 10.69
C ALA A 406 3.85 -35.66 10.35
N LEU A 407 3.33 -34.42 10.32
CA LEU A 407 1.96 -34.13 9.89
C LEU A 407 1.73 -34.44 8.41
N ARG A 408 2.68 -34.07 7.51
CA ARG A 408 2.59 -34.40 6.08
C ARG A 408 2.71 -35.91 5.82
N ASP A 409 3.56 -36.60 6.57
CA ASP A 409 3.67 -38.06 6.52
C ASP A 409 2.36 -38.74 7.03
N GLU A 410 1.71 -38.23 8.08
CA GLU A 410 0.39 -38.71 8.54
C GLU A 410 -0.72 -38.44 7.52
N LEU A 411 -0.78 -37.23 6.94
CA LEU A 411 -1.75 -36.85 5.92
C LEU A 411 -1.62 -37.76 4.69
N ALA A 412 -0.39 -37.92 4.18
CA ALA A 412 -0.13 -38.74 3.01
C ALA A 412 -0.44 -40.23 3.24
N GLU A 413 -0.40 -40.75 4.47
CA GLU A 413 -0.88 -42.10 4.77
C GLU A 413 -2.42 -42.16 4.84
N LEU A 414 -3.10 -41.14 5.39
CA LEU A 414 -4.57 -41.05 5.39
C LEU A 414 -5.16 -40.95 3.98
N GLU A 415 -4.54 -40.19 3.08
CA GLU A 415 -4.92 -40.13 1.65
C GLU A 415 -4.91 -41.53 1.00
N LYS A 416 -3.92 -42.36 1.34
CA LYS A 416 -3.78 -43.73 0.81
C LYS A 416 -4.77 -44.73 1.41
N MET A 417 -5.40 -44.42 2.56
CA MET A 417 -6.34 -45.35 3.19
C MET A 417 -7.63 -45.46 2.35
N PRO A 418 -8.11 -46.68 2.04
CA PRO A 418 -9.37 -46.86 1.34
C PRO A 418 -10.52 -46.29 2.19
N ASP A 419 -11.52 -45.73 1.53
CA ASP A 419 -12.62 -45.06 2.21
C ASP A 419 -13.44 -46.03 3.08
N GLY A 420 -13.88 -45.53 4.23
CA GLY A 420 -14.52 -46.34 5.25
C GLY A 420 -15.81 -47.02 4.76
N PRO A 421 -16.18 -48.19 5.32
CA PRO A 421 -17.33 -48.99 4.88
C PRO A 421 -18.70 -48.35 5.19
N ASN A 422 -18.73 -47.15 5.78
CA ASN A 422 -19.90 -46.34 6.06
C ASN A 422 -19.52 -44.86 6.23
N ASP A 423 -20.50 -43.99 6.08
CA ASP A 423 -20.37 -42.53 6.10
C ASP A 423 -19.65 -42.03 7.37
N PHE A 424 -19.92 -42.63 8.54
CA PHE A 424 -19.28 -42.27 9.81
C PHE A 424 -17.76 -42.48 9.81
N ALA A 425 -17.25 -43.51 9.14
CA ALA A 425 -15.81 -43.72 9.01
C ALA A 425 -15.16 -42.77 8.00
N GLN A 426 -15.91 -42.35 6.97
CA GLN A 426 -15.46 -41.36 5.98
C GLN A 426 -15.43 -39.94 6.57
N ASP A 427 -16.49 -39.55 7.31
CA ASP A 427 -16.57 -38.32 8.12
C ASP A 427 -15.44 -38.25 9.16
N GLY A 428 -15.11 -39.38 9.80
CA GLY A 428 -13.95 -39.49 10.70
C GLY A 428 -12.60 -39.26 10.02
N LYS A 429 -12.37 -39.89 8.85
CA LYS A 429 -11.17 -39.70 8.01
C LYS A 429 -11.04 -38.23 7.59
N PHE A 430 -12.10 -37.66 7.02
CA PHE A 430 -12.14 -36.29 6.53
C PHE A 430 -11.87 -35.26 7.64
N ARG A 431 -12.49 -35.40 8.81
CA ARG A 431 -12.24 -34.51 9.96
C ARG A 431 -10.80 -34.61 10.48
N ARG A 432 -10.14 -35.77 10.43
CA ARG A 432 -8.72 -35.86 10.80
C ARG A 432 -7.83 -35.18 9.75
N MET A 433 -8.12 -35.32 8.46
CA MET A 433 -7.39 -34.59 7.40
C MET A 433 -7.53 -33.07 7.57
N MET A 434 -8.74 -32.54 7.64
CA MET A 434 -8.99 -31.10 7.91
C MET A 434 -8.29 -30.61 9.20
N SER A 435 -8.23 -31.44 10.24
CA SER A 435 -7.53 -31.12 11.49
C SER A 435 -6.00 -31.15 11.36
N LEU A 436 -5.45 -32.02 10.52
CA LEU A 436 -4.01 -32.09 10.22
C LEU A 436 -3.58 -30.94 9.32
N GLU A 437 -4.40 -30.60 8.33
CA GLU A 437 -4.22 -29.44 7.45
C GLU A 437 -4.19 -28.15 8.27
N GLY A 438 -5.17 -27.92 9.15
CA GLY A 438 -5.17 -26.77 10.06
C GLY A 438 -4.05 -26.79 11.12
N GLU A 439 -3.56 -27.97 11.54
CA GLU A 439 -2.35 -28.07 12.38
C GLU A 439 -1.06 -27.77 11.59
N LEU A 440 -1.03 -28.09 10.29
CA LEU A 440 0.11 -27.86 9.41
C LEU A 440 0.18 -26.39 9.00
N GLU A 441 -0.94 -25.80 8.58
CA GLU A 441 -1.12 -24.37 8.28
C GLU A 441 -0.63 -23.49 9.44
N GLN A 442 -1.03 -23.80 10.68
CA GLN A 442 -0.57 -23.10 11.88
C GLN A 442 0.96 -23.15 12.08
N LEU A 443 1.65 -24.17 11.57
CA LEU A 443 3.11 -24.28 11.63
C LEU A 443 3.79 -23.71 10.37
N GLU A 444 3.11 -23.69 9.22
CA GLU A 444 3.62 -23.14 7.96
C GLU A 444 3.55 -21.61 7.93
N ALA A 445 2.64 -21.00 8.70
CA ALA A 445 2.58 -19.56 8.92
C ALA A 445 3.76 -18.96 9.73
N PHE A 446 4.90 -19.67 9.88
CA PHE A 446 5.83 -19.61 11.02
C PHE A 446 7.30 -19.87 10.64
#